data_AF-A0A7J8Z6Q9-F1
#
_entry.id   AF-A0A7J8Z6Q9-F1
#
_cell.length_a   1.000
_cell.length_b   1.000
_cell.length_c   1.000
_cell.angle_alpha   90.00
_cell.angle_beta   90.00
_cell.angle_gamma   90.00
#
_symmetry.space_group_name_H-M   'P 1'
#
loop_
_entity.id
_entity.type
_entity.pdbx_description
1 polymer ?
#
loop_
_entity_poly.entity_id
_entity_poly.type
_entity_poly.pdbx_seq_one_letter_code
_entity_poly.pdbx_strand_id
1 'polypeptide(L)'
;MVKGIHKKFVKNHGNGMSSPAMFSVPSGEVWKVELTKCDGKIWCENGWLEFSNHYSLYIGHLLVFRYDGKSNFHVIIFDRTAKRYNIPTPARNRERNRNCLALALSLIR
;
A
#
# COMPACT_ATOMS: atom_id res chain seq x y z
N MET A 1 -7.35 -8.64 10.68
CA MET A 1 -6.02 -9.05 10.19
C MET A 1 -5.06 -7.88 10.38
N VAL A 2 -3.86 -8.10 10.90
CA VAL A 2 -2.78 -7.08 10.89
C VAL A 2 -1.90 -7.30 9.67
N LYS A 3 -1.38 -6.21 9.07
CA LYS A 3 -0.49 -6.30 7.89
C LYS A 3 0.89 -5.78 8.22
N GLY A 4 1.90 -6.65 8.16
CA GLY A 4 3.30 -6.26 8.28
C GLY A 4 3.86 -5.70 6.97
N ILE A 5 4.72 -4.68 7.09
CA ILE A 5 5.49 -4.15 5.98
C ILE A 5 6.79 -4.97 5.81
N HIS A 6 7.15 -5.26 4.57
CA HIS A 6 8.29 -6.12 4.27
C HIS A 6 9.61 -5.57 4.83
N LYS A 7 10.39 -6.45 5.49
CA LYS A 7 11.61 -6.09 6.24
C LYS A 7 12.64 -5.32 5.41
N LYS A 8 12.85 -5.69 4.13
CA LYS A 8 13.78 -4.99 3.24
C LYS A 8 13.36 -3.53 3.01
N PHE A 9 12.06 -3.28 2.90
CA PHE A 9 11.52 -1.93 2.74
C PHE A 9 11.66 -1.13 4.04
N VAL A 10 11.32 -1.75 5.18
CA VAL A 10 11.51 -1.13 6.51
C VAL A 10 12.98 -0.77 6.74
N LYS A 11 13.94 -1.61 6.34
CA LYS A 11 15.37 -1.30 6.47
C LYS A 11 15.77 -0.05 5.69
N ASN A 12 15.23 0.15 4.50
CA ASN A 12 15.62 1.24 3.60
C ASN A 12 14.87 2.55 3.89
N HIS A 13 13.61 2.46 4.33
CA HIS A 13 12.72 3.63 4.41
C HIS A 13 12.06 3.80 5.79
N GLY A 14 12.16 2.82 6.68
CA GLY A 14 11.43 2.74 7.96
C GLY A 14 11.72 3.88 8.92
N ASN A 15 12.93 4.43 8.91
CA ASN A 15 13.29 5.57 9.75
C ASN A 15 12.50 6.84 9.39
N GLY A 16 12.25 7.05 8.09
CA GLY A 16 11.51 8.22 7.59
C GLY A 16 9.98 8.07 7.63
N MET A 17 9.46 6.92 8.10
CA MET A 17 8.01 6.72 8.26
C MET A 17 7.54 7.18 9.64
N SER A 18 6.63 8.13 9.68
CA SER A 18 5.79 8.47 10.83
C SER A 18 4.44 7.74 10.78
N SER A 19 3.77 7.64 11.93
CA SER A 19 2.34 7.30 11.99
C SER A 19 1.53 8.60 12.04
N PRO A 20 0.39 8.70 11.33
CA PRO A 20 -0.19 7.70 10.43
C PRO A 20 0.45 7.69 9.02
N ALA A 21 0.26 6.60 8.28
CA ALA A 21 0.50 6.52 6.85
C ALA A 21 -0.75 6.84 6.03
N MET A 22 -0.55 7.52 4.90
CA MET A 22 -1.61 7.88 3.95
C MET A 22 -1.57 6.95 2.75
N PHE A 23 -2.62 6.16 2.54
CA PHE A 23 -2.77 5.27 1.40
C PHE A 23 -3.72 5.91 0.39
N SER A 24 -3.15 6.36 -0.73
CA SER A 24 -3.91 6.86 -1.87
C SER A 24 -4.10 5.75 -2.88
N VAL A 25 -5.33 5.57 -3.37
CA VAL A 25 -5.65 4.59 -4.41
C VAL A 25 -5.93 5.28 -5.74
N PRO A 26 -5.91 4.55 -6.88
CA PRO A 26 -6.12 5.15 -8.21
C PRO A 26 -7.45 5.89 -8.37
N SER A 27 -8.46 5.52 -7.61
CA SER A 27 -9.79 6.14 -7.60
C SER A 27 -9.84 7.49 -6.89
N GLY A 28 -8.77 7.86 -6.18
CA GLY A 28 -8.59 9.19 -5.57
C GLY A 28 -8.84 9.24 -4.07
N GLU A 29 -9.43 8.20 -3.49
CA GLU A 29 -9.61 8.08 -2.04
C GLU A 29 -8.26 7.98 -1.33
N VAL A 30 -8.22 8.59 -0.15
CA VAL A 30 -7.06 8.58 0.73
C VAL A 30 -7.47 7.97 2.06
N TRP A 31 -6.74 6.95 2.49
CA TRP A 31 -6.99 6.21 3.71
C TRP A 31 -5.89 6.50 4.72
N LYS A 32 -6.29 6.91 5.93
CA LYS A 32 -5.39 7.06 7.07
C LYS A 32 -5.23 5.71 7.76
N VAL A 33 -4.01 5.19 7.79
CA VAL A 33 -3.68 3.90 8.41
C VAL A 33 -2.59 4.13 9.46
N GLU A 34 -2.86 3.77 10.71
CA GLU A 34 -1.89 3.90 11.79
C GLU A 34 -0.80 2.84 11.68
N LEU A 35 0.43 3.27 11.95
CA LEU A 35 1.61 2.42 11.92
C LEU A 35 2.18 2.22 13.31
N THR A 36 2.43 0.98 13.68
CA THR A 36 3.14 0.61 14.92
C THR A 36 4.51 0.04 14.58
N LYS A 37 5.55 0.57 15.23
CA LYS A 37 6.93 0.07 15.11
C LYS A 37 7.26 -0.79 16.32
N CYS A 38 7.60 -2.05 16.09
CA CYS A 38 7.98 -2.99 17.14
C CYS A 38 9.02 -3.97 16.59
N ASP A 39 10.12 -4.19 17.31
CA ASP A 39 11.20 -5.12 16.95
C ASP A 39 11.75 -4.97 15.53
N GLY A 40 11.95 -3.72 15.08
CA GLY A 40 12.43 -3.43 13.73
C GLY A 40 11.45 -3.81 12.60
N LYS A 41 10.19 -4.07 12.95
CA LYS A 41 9.07 -4.28 12.03
C LYS A 41 8.10 -3.09 12.11
N ILE A 42 7.36 -2.90 11.04
CA ILE A 42 6.27 -1.91 10.98
C ILE A 42 4.99 -2.64 10.62
N TRP A 43 3.94 -2.38 11.38
CA TRP A 43 2.62 -3.00 11.24
C TRP A 43 1.58 -1.92 10.93
N CYS A 44 0.67 -2.23 10.01
CA CYS A 44 -0.55 -1.45 9.77
C CYS A 44 -1.62 -1.91 10.77
N GLU A 45 -2.14 -0.98 11.56
CA GLU A 45 -3.13 -1.22 12.61
C GLU A 45 -4.45 -0.48 12.31
N ASN A 46 -4.82 0.52 13.11
CA ASN A 46 -6.09 1.23 12.94
C ASN A 46 -6.23 1.81 11.53
N GLY A 47 -7.41 1.68 10.93
CA GLY A 47 -7.67 2.06 9.54
C GLY A 47 -7.34 0.97 8.51
N TRP A 48 -6.49 -0.01 8.84
CA TRP A 48 -6.19 -1.11 7.93
C TRP A 48 -7.39 -2.05 7.73
N LEU A 49 -8.11 -2.37 8.80
CA LEU A 49 -9.25 -3.28 8.72
C LEU A 49 -10.35 -2.69 7.83
N GLU A 50 -10.67 -1.41 8.02
CA GLU A 50 -11.64 -0.64 7.27
C GLU A 50 -11.26 -0.56 5.80
N PHE A 51 -9.99 -0.21 5.52
CA PHE A 51 -9.44 -0.22 4.17
C PHE A 51 -9.57 -1.61 3.52
N SER A 52 -9.23 -2.67 4.25
CA SER A 52 -9.27 -4.03 3.74
C SER A 52 -10.68 -4.52 3.45
N ASN A 53 -11.64 -4.18 4.31
CA ASN A 53 -13.04 -4.54 4.12
C ASN A 53 -13.66 -3.77 2.96
N HIS A 54 -13.34 -2.47 2.83
CA HIS A 54 -13.85 -1.62 1.76
C HIS A 54 -13.47 -2.15 0.37
N TYR A 55 -12.21 -2.56 0.18
CA TYR A 55 -11.75 -3.15 -1.09
C TYR A 55 -11.87 -4.66 -1.14
N SER A 56 -12.57 -5.28 -0.18
CA SER A 56 -12.79 -6.74 -0.20
C SER A 56 -11.46 -7.52 -0.32
N LEU A 57 -10.46 -7.11 0.45
CA LEU A 57 -9.13 -7.70 0.42
C LEU A 57 -9.11 -9.03 1.17
N TYR A 58 -8.73 -10.08 0.46
CA TYR A 58 -8.57 -11.42 1.03
C TYR A 58 -7.22 -12.02 0.64
N ILE A 59 -6.89 -13.17 1.23
CA ILE A 59 -5.73 -13.98 0.84
C ILE A 59 -5.72 -14.17 -0.69
N GLY A 60 -4.56 -13.96 -1.30
CA GLY A 60 -4.35 -14.02 -2.75
C GLY A 60 -4.47 -12.69 -3.47
N HIS A 61 -4.99 -11.63 -2.85
CA HIS A 61 -4.90 -10.27 -3.41
C HIS A 61 -3.47 -9.75 -3.33
N LEU A 62 -3.03 -9.06 -4.39
CA LEU A 62 -1.71 -8.44 -4.45
C LEU A 62 -1.85 -6.93 -4.30
N LEU A 63 -1.14 -6.36 -3.33
CA LEU A 63 -1.05 -4.92 -3.13
C LEU A 63 0.36 -4.46 -3.47
N VAL A 64 0.45 -3.51 -4.40
CA VAL A 64 1.70 -2.85 -4.77
C VAL A 64 1.72 -1.46 -4.15
N PHE A 65 2.73 -1.21 -3.33
CA PHE A 65 2.92 0.06 -2.64
C PHE A 65 4.05 0.82 -3.32
N ARG A 66 3.75 2.00 -3.86
CA ARG A 66 4.76 2.99 -4.21
C ARG A 66 4.88 3.97 -3.05
N TYR A 67 6.09 4.16 -2.55
CA TYR A 67 6.36 5.06 -1.44
C TYR A 67 6.88 6.40 -1.95
N ASP A 68 6.11 7.46 -1.69
CA ASP A 68 6.42 8.81 -2.16
C ASP A 68 7.08 9.66 -1.04
N GLY A 69 7.48 9.00 0.06
CA GLY A 69 8.09 9.66 1.22
C GLY A 69 7.08 10.18 2.24
N LYS A 70 7.56 10.59 3.42
CA LYS A 70 6.75 11.18 4.51
C LYS A 70 5.51 10.35 4.84
N SER A 71 5.64 9.02 4.86
CA SER A 71 4.52 8.08 5.08
C SER A 71 3.38 8.13 4.06
N ASN A 72 3.60 8.67 2.87
CA ASN A 72 2.63 8.64 1.78
C ASN A 72 2.88 7.46 0.85
N PHE A 73 1.81 6.72 0.56
CA PHE A 73 1.83 5.57 -0.31
C PHE A 73 0.78 5.71 -1.40
N HIS A 74 1.15 5.37 -2.63
CA HIS A 74 0.20 5.01 -3.67
C HIS A 74 0.03 3.51 -3.70
N VAL A 75 -1.19 3.04 -3.50
CA VAL A 75 -1.52 1.62 -3.40
C VAL A 75 -2.27 1.19 -4.64
N ILE A 76 -1.77 0.19 -5.34
CA ILE A 76 -2.46 -0.46 -6.44
C ILE A 76 -2.89 -1.85 -5.97
N ILE A 77 -4.18 -2.13 -6.10
CA ILE A 77 -4.79 -3.40 -5.70
C ILE A 77 -5.02 -4.24 -6.95
N PHE A 78 -4.54 -5.47 -6.90
CA PHE A 78 -4.78 -6.50 -7.90
C PHE A 78 -5.57 -7.63 -7.24
N ASP A 79 -6.56 -8.13 -7.97
CA ASP A 79 -7.29 -9.31 -7.56
C ASP A 79 -6.42 -10.57 -7.59
N ARG A 80 -7.02 -11.69 -7.21
CA ARG A 80 -6.34 -13.00 -7.15
C ARG A 80 -5.84 -13.50 -8.51
N THR A 81 -6.30 -12.92 -9.62
CA THR A 81 -5.86 -13.23 -11.00
C THR A 81 -4.79 -12.27 -11.49
N ALA A 82 -4.23 -11.43 -10.61
CA ALA A 82 -3.33 -10.33 -10.93
C ALA A 82 -3.95 -9.29 -11.89
N LYS A 83 -5.29 -9.25 -11.98
CA LYS A 83 -5.99 -8.20 -12.70
C LYS A 83 -6.13 -7.00 -11.79
N ARG A 84 -5.78 -5.83 -12.30
CA ARG A 84 -5.95 -4.58 -11.55
C ARG A 84 -7.42 -4.43 -11.21
N TYR A 85 -7.73 -4.07 -9.96
CA TYR A 85 -9.09 -3.76 -9.60
C TYR A 85 -9.54 -2.57 -10.45
N ASN A 86 -10.46 -2.83 -11.39
CA ASN A 86 -10.95 -1.86 -12.36
C ASN A 86 -11.95 -0.93 -11.66
N ILE A 87 -11.43 0.02 -10.87
CA ILE A 87 -12.27 1.11 -10.36
C ILE A 87 -12.45 2.10 -11.51
N PRO A 88 -13.69 2.51 -11.84
CA PRO A 88 -13.91 3.56 -12.83
C PRO A 88 -13.21 4.84 -12.37
N THR A 89 -12.04 5.12 -12.93
CA THR A 89 -11.29 6.34 -12.66
C THR A 89 -11.90 7.48 -13.48
N PRO A 90 -12.28 8.63 -12.89
CA PRO A 90 -12.49 9.83 -13.69
C PRO A 90 -11.16 10.16 -14.39
N ALA A 91 -11.20 10.25 -15.71
CA ALA A 91 -10.01 10.42 -16.56
C ALA A 91 -9.23 11.67 -16.14
N ARG A 92 -8.16 11.50 -15.36
CA ARG A 92 -7.22 12.58 -15.05
C ARG A 92 -5.92 12.32 -15.78
N ASN A 93 -5.72 13.06 -16.87
CA ASN A 93 -4.44 13.21 -17.56
C ASN A 93 -3.37 13.63 -16.55
N ARG A 94 -2.54 12.69 -16.09
CA ARG A 94 -1.22 13.00 -15.54
C ARG A 94 -0.20 11.97 -16.02
N GLU A 95 0.68 12.51 -16.85
CA GLU A 95 1.96 12.03 -17.36
C GLU A 95 2.54 10.78 -16.66
N ARG A 96 2.70 9.71 -17.46
CA ARG A 96 3.47 8.51 -17.13
C ARG A 96 4.95 8.88 -16.92
N ASN A 97 5.32 9.28 -15.72
CA ASN A 97 6.73 9.26 -15.34
C ASN A 97 7.12 7.81 -15.00
N ARG A 98 7.85 7.19 -15.93
CA ARG A 98 8.34 5.81 -15.86
C ARG A 98 9.51 5.73 -14.86
N ASN A 99 9.22 5.78 -13.56
CA ASN A 99 10.15 5.42 -12.49
C ASN A 99 9.39 4.79 -11.31
N CYS A 100 8.41 3.93 -11.60
CA CYS A 100 7.79 3.09 -10.59
C CYS A 100 8.79 2.04 -10.15
N LEU A 101 9.55 2.31 -9.08
CA LEU A 101 10.17 1.26 -8.29
C LEU A 101 9.02 0.45 -7.67
N ALA A 102 8.54 -0.52 -8.44
CA ALA A 102 7.58 -1.51 -7.98
C ALA A 102 8.29 -2.33 -6.90
N LEU A 103 7.98 -2.04 -5.63
CA LEU A 103 8.10 -3.04 -4.60
C LEU A 103 6.98 -4.03 -4.86
N ALA A 104 7.23 -4.93 -5.80
CA ALA A 104 6.57 -6.21 -5.79
C ALA A 104 6.86 -6.79 -4.41
N LEU A 105 5.84 -6.84 -3.56
CA LEU A 105 5.81 -7.82 -2.48
C LEU A 105 5.71 -9.18 -3.18
N SER A 106 6.84 -9.64 -3.72
CA SER A 106 7.03 -11.01 -4.15
C SER A 106 6.98 -11.87 -2.89
N LEU A 107 5.77 -12.24 -2.49
CA LEU A 107 5.55 -13.38 -1.61
C LEU A 107 5.20 -14.55 -2.51
N ILE A 108 6.21 -15.15 -3.13
CA ILE A 108 6.22 -16.59 -3.41
C ILE A 108 7.64 -17.10 -3.10
N ARG A 109 7.71 -17.82 -1.97
CA ARG A 109 8.83 -18.51 -1.31
C ARG A 109 9.89 -17.66 -0.61
#